data_AF-A0A529ZLF4-F1
#
_entry.id   AF-A0A529ZLF4-F1
#
_cell.length_a   1.000
_cell.length_b   1.000
_cell.length_c   1.000
_cell.angle_alpha   90.00
_cell.angle_beta   90.00
_cell.angle_gamma   90.00
#
_symmetry.space_group_name_H-M   'P 1'
#
loop_
_entity.id
_entity.type
_entity.pdbx_description
1 polymer ?
#
loop_
_entity_poly.entity_id
_entity_poly.type
_entity_poly.pdbx_seq_one_letter_code
_entity_poly.pdbx_strand_id
1 'polypeptide(L)'
;VTQSAEARERLTELTPALLKAFGQTRRADEALIRFDEFLAGLPAGIQLFSLLQSNPALLKLMATIMGAAPRLAAIITRRPHVFDGLLDPALLTELPDRAYLSARLAAFIEGDRAYEDVLDRLRIFASEQKFLIGVRLLAGSIDPARAGRAFSDLADLTIEAALQAVIAEFALRHGSIAGGRVALLGMGKLGSRELTAGSDVDLILLYDHD
;
A
#
# COMPACT_ATOMS: atom_id res chain seq x y z
N VAL A 1 4.21 -17.36 17.86
CA VAL A 1 3.28 -17.70 16.74
C VAL A 1 3.55 -19.10 16.15
N THR A 2 4.21 -20.02 16.88
CA THR A 2 4.54 -21.42 16.50
C THR A 2 3.92 -22.45 17.47
N GLN A 3 2.64 -22.26 17.82
CA GLN A 3 2.02 -23.04 18.91
C GLN A 3 1.39 -24.38 18.48
N SER A 4 1.10 -24.61 17.19
CA SER A 4 0.66 -25.92 16.71
C SER A 4 1.84 -26.75 16.18
N ALA A 5 1.74 -28.08 16.30
CA ALA A 5 2.73 -29.01 15.75
C ALA A 5 2.89 -28.82 14.23
N GLU A 6 1.76 -28.61 13.54
CA GLU A 6 1.71 -28.38 12.10
C GLU A 6 2.43 -27.09 11.66
N ALA A 7 2.32 -25.99 12.44
CA ALA A 7 3.06 -24.76 12.16
C ALA A 7 4.59 -24.97 12.26
N ARG A 8 5.04 -25.77 13.24
CA ARG A 8 6.46 -26.08 13.43
C ARG A 8 6.98 -26.98 12.32
N GLU A 9 6.19 -27.96 11.89
CA GLU A 9 6.52 -28.85 10.78
C GLU A 9 6.70 -28.05 9.49
N ARG A 10 5.71 -27.21 9.12
CA ARG A 10 5.79 -26.34 7.93
C ARG A 10 6.97 -25.37 7.99
N LEU A 11 7.22 -24.76 9.15
CA LEU A 11 8.38 -23.89 9.32
C LEU A 11 9.69 -24.67 9.13
N THR A 12 9.78 -25.90 9.65
CA THR A 12 10.96 -26.76 9.50
C THR A 12 11.21 -27.09 8.02
N GLU A 13 10.16 -27.46 7.28
CA GLU A 13 10.24 -27.69 5.82
C GLU A 13 10.68 -26.44 5.06
N LEU A 14 10.20 -25.25 5.47
CA LEU A 14 10.50 -23.98 4.82
C LEU A 14 11.87 -23.40 5.21
N THR A 15 12.45 -23.85 6.33
CA THR A 15 13.70 -23.30 6.90
C THR A 15 14.87 -23.27 5.90
N PRO A 16 15.16 -24.33 5.12
CA PRO A 16 16.25 -24.28 4.13
C PRO A 16 16.03 -23.21 3.06
N ALA A 17 14.79 -23.03 2.62
CA ALA A 17 14.43 -22.01 1.63
C ALA A 17 14.55 -20.60 2.21
N LEU A 18 14.10 -20.38 3.45
CA LEU A 18 14.26 -19.13 4.17
C LEU A 18 15.74 -18.76 4.32
N LEU A 19 16.55 -19.68 4.86
CA LEU A 19 17.98 -19.44 5.06
C LEU A 19 18.69 -19.12 3.73
N LYS A 20 18.35 -19.83 2.66
CA LYS A 20 18.88 -19.54 1.32
C LYS A 20 18.47 -18.15 0.82
N ALA A 21 17.19 -17.79 0.93
CA ALA A 21 16.68 -16.51 0.45
C ALA A 21 17.25 -15.32 1.25
N PHE A 22 17.25 -15.41 2.58
CA PHE A 22 17.78 -14.38 3.46
C PHE A 22 19.31 -14.30 3.43
N GLY A 23 20.00 -15.43 3.33
CA GLY A 23 21.47 -15.50 3.23
C GLY A 23 22.04 -14.88 1.94
N GLN A 24 21.21 -14.71 0.90
CA GLN A 24 21.57 -13.99 -0.32
C GLN A 24 21.45 -12.46 -0.18
N THR A 25 20.89 -11.97 0.92
CA THR A 25 20.76 -10.53 1.18
C THR A 25 22.04 -9.99 1.81
N ARG A 26 22.33 -8.69 1.61
CA ARG A 26 23.51 -8.04 2.21
C ARG A 26 23.46 -7.93 3.74
N ARG A 27 22.28 -8.02 4.34
CA ARG A 27 22.04 -7.82 5.79
C ARG A 27 21.17 -8.96 6.31
N ALA A 28 21.66 -10.20 6.16
CA ALA A 28 20.89 -11.42 6.44
C ALA A 28 20.33 -11.47 7.86
N ASP A 29 21.15 -11.17 8.88
CA ASP A 29 20.73 -11.20 10.29
C ASP A 29 19.59 -10.20 10.56
N GLU A 30 19.73 -8.96 10.10
CA GLU A 30 18.67 -7.96 10.25
C GLU A 30 17.41 -8.31 9.47
N ALA A 31 17.56 -8.90 8.29
CA ALA A 31 16.43 -9.32 7.48
C ALA A 31 15.63 -10.43 8.17
N LEU A 32 16.32 -11.37 8.84
CA LEU A 32 15.69 -12.40 9.66
C LEU A 32 15.00 -11.82 10.89
N ILE A 33 15.62 -10.87 11.59
CA ILE A 33 14.99 -10.19 12.75
C ILE A 33 13.71 -9.48 12.32
N ARG A 34 13.74 -8.70 11.23
CA ARG A 34 12.54 -8.02 10.71
C ARG A 34 11.46 -8.99 10.25
N PHE A 35 11.87 -10.14 9.69
CA PHE A 35 10.94 -11.19 9.32
C PHE A 35 10.28 -11.81 10.55
N ASP A 36 11.03 -12.08 11.63
CA ASP A 36 10.47 -12.56 12.89
C ASP A 36 9.50 -11.55 13.53
N GLU A 37 9.86 -10.26 13.54
CA GLU A 37 8.96 -9.19 13.98
C GLU A 37 7.66 -9.14 13.16
N PHE A 38 7.76 -9.31 11.84
CA PHE A 38 6.60 -9.41 10.96
C PHE A 38 5.73 -10.63 11.30
N LEU A 39 6.34 -11.80 11.53
CA LEU A 39 5.62 -13.01 11.94
C LEU A 39 4.90 -12.85 13.28
N ALA A 40 5.50 -12.13 14.22
CA ALA A 40 4.91 -11.85 15.53
C ALA A 40 3.62 -11.02 15.43
N GLY A 41 3.50 -10.19 14.39
CA GLY A 41 2.32 -9.36 14.12
C GLY A 41 1.17 -10.09 13.40
N LEU A 42 1.38 -11.32 12.93
CA LEU A 42 0.37 -12.06 12.16
C LEU A 42 -0.53 -12.91 13.08
N PRO A 43 -1.85 -12.91 12.84
CA PRO A 43 -2.79 -13.70 13.63
C PRO A 43 -2.63 -15.22 13.44
N ALA A 44 -2.11 -15.68 12.28
CA ALA A 44 -1.84 -17.10 12.01
C ALA A 44 -0.65 -17.31 11.05
N GLY A 45 0.46 -17.86 11.56
CA GLY A 45 1.67 -18.10 10.76
C GLY A 45 1.60 -19.27 9.77
N ILE A 46 0.70 -20.23 9.98
CA ILE A 46 0.62 -21.46 9.16
C ILE A 46 0.31 -21.12 7.70
N GLN A 47 -0.68 -20.27 7.47
CA GLN A 47 -1.11 -19.93 6.10
C GLN A 47 -0.01 -19.19 5.33
N LEU A 48 0.73 -18.29 6.00
CA LEU A 48 1.88 -17.65 5.41
C LEU A 48 2.96 -18.66 5.01
N PHE A 49 3.32 -19.61 5.89
CA PHE A 49 4.36 -20.58 5.57
C PHE A 49 3.98 -21.44 4.36
N SER A 50 2.73 -21.90 4.28
CA SER A 50 2.22 -22.63 3.11
C SER A 50 2.27 -21.79 1.83
N LEU A 51 1.95 -20.49 1.92
CA LEU A 51 2.03 -19.56 0.78
C LEU A 51 3.47 -19.35 0.32
N LEU A 52 4.42 -19.14 1.25
CA LEU A 52 5.84 -18.96 0.93
C LEU A 52 6.48 -20.23 0.35
N GLN A 53 6.05 -21.40 0.82
CA GLN A 53 6.48 -22.69 0.27
C GLN A 53 5.97 -22.89 -1.16
N SER A 54 4.72 -22.51 -1.41
CA SER A 54 4.08 -22.64 -2.73
C SER A 54 4.49 -21.55 -3.72
N ASN A 55 4.98 -20.41 -3.23
CA ASN A 55 5.37 -19.26 -4.05
C ASN A 55 6.80 -18.77 -3.72
N PRO A 56 7.83 -19.38 -4.33
CA PRO A 56 9.23 -18.98 -4.13
C PRO A 56 9.54 -17.53 -4.55
N ALA A 57 8.77 -16.97 -5.49
CA ALA A 57 8.93 -15.58 -5.91
C ALA A 57 8.52 -14.61 -4.80
N LEU A 58 7.42 -14.90 -4.10
CA LEU A 58 6.98 -14.15 -2.93
C LEU A 58 8.02 -14.21 -1.80
N LEU A 59 8.58 -15.39 -1.52
CA LEU A 59 9.67 -15.53 -0.54
C LEU A 59 10.88 -14.67 -0.90
N LYS A 60 11.30 -14.69 -2.17
CA LYS A 60 12.40 -13.84 -2.64
C LYS A 60 12.08 -12.35 -2.50
N LEU A 61 10.85 -11.95 -2.82
CA LEU A 61 10.40 -10.57 -2.67
C LEU A 61 10.41 -10.14 -1.20
N MET A 62 9.89 -10.97 -0.31
CA MET A 62 9.93 -10.73 1.14
C MET A 62 11.36 -10.60 1.66
N ALA A 63 12.26 -11.53 1.30
CA ALA A 63 13.67 -11.43 1.68
C ALA A 63 14.31 -10.12 1.17
N THR A 64 13.96 -9.70 -0.06
CA THR A 64 14.43 -8.44 -0.64
C THR A 64 13.89 -7.23 0.13
N ILE A 65 12.61 -7.20 0.47
CA ILE A 65 12.00 -6.13 1.28
C ILE A 65 12.70 -6.03 2.63
N MET A 66 12.85 -7.16 3.34
CA MET A 66 13.43 -7.19 4.68
C MET A 66 14.92 -6.83 4.69
N GLY A 67 15.69 -7.26 3.67
CA GLY A 67 17.14 -7.06 3.61
C GLY A 67 17.59 -5.76 2.96
N ALA A 68 16.82 -5.21 2.01
CA ALA A 68 17.25 -4.07 1.19
C ALA A 68 16.37 -2.82 1.33
N ALA A 69 15.16 -2.91 1.89
CA ALA A 69 14.23 -1.78 1.97
C ALA A 69 13.71 -1.53 3.40
N PRO A 70 14.53 -0.92 4.29
CA PRO A 70 14.16 -0.72 5.70
C PRO A 70 12.80 -0.02 5.90
N ARG A 71 12.45 0.93 5.03
CA ARG A 71 11.15 1.62 5.09
C ARG A 71 9.97 0.69 4.76
N LEU A 72 10.10 -0.13 3.71
CA LEU A 72 9.05 -1.08 3.32
C LEU A 72 8.92 -2.20 4.36
N ALA A 73 10.05 -2.68 4.88
CA ALA A 73 10.07 -3.65 5.98
C ALA A 73 9.33 -3.10 7.22
N ALA A 74 9.62 -1.86 7.62
CA ALA A 74 8.92 -1.23 8.74
C ALA A 74 7.40 -1.07 8.49
N ILE A 75 6.99 -0.79 7.25
CA ILE A 75 5.57 -0.67 6.89
C ILE A 75 4.87 -2.03 7.02
N ILE A 76 5.39 -3.09 6.40
CA ILE A 76 4.74 -4.41 6.40
C ILE A 76 4.71 -5.04 7.80
N THR A 77 5.73 -4.80 8.64
CA THR A 77 5.74 -5.25 10.04
C THR A 77 4.69 -4.52 10.89
N ARG A 78 4.50 -3.21 10.69
CA ARG A 78 3.52 -2.43 11.47
C ARG A 78 2.09 -2.59 10.96
N ARG A 79 1.91 -2.91 9.68
CA ARG A 79 0.61 -3.04 9.03
C ARG A 79 0.55 -4.36 8.26
N PRO A 80 0.36 -5.50 8.94
CA PRO A 80 0.40 -6.80 8.28
C PRO A 80 -0.62 -6.97 7.15
N HIS A 81 -1.75 -6.27 7.18
CA HIS A 81 -2.77 -6.31 6.11
C HIS A 81 -2.24 -5.87 4.72
N VAL A 82 -1.18 -5.03 4.67
CA VAL A 82 -0.59 -4.65 3.37
C VAL A 82 0.08 -5.83 2.65
N PHE A 83 0.34 -6.93 3.37
CA PHE A 83 0.84 -8.18 2.82
C PHE A 83 -0.13 -8.80 1.82
N ASP A 84 -1.44 -8.64 2.00
CA ASP A 84 -2.44 -9.25 1.12
C ASP A 84 -2.28 -8.72 -0.32
N GLY A 85 -1.88 -7.46 -0.48
CA GLY A 85 -1.55 -6.88 -1.77
C GLY A 85 -0.31 -7.48 -2.44
N LEU A 86 0.57 -8.17 -1.70
CA LEU A 86 1.71 -8.92 -2.25
C LEU A 86 1.31 -10.27 -2.85
N LEU A 87 0.14 -10.78 -2.48
CA LEU A 87 -0.38 -12.05 -2.98
C LEU A 87 -1.00 -11.93 -4.38
N ASP A 88 -1.27 -10.70 -4.82
CA ASP A 88 -1.84 -10.41 -6.14
C ASP A 88 -0.85 -10.84 -7.25
N PRO A 89 -1.19 -11.85 -8.08
CA PRO A 89 -0.31 -12.32 -9.15
C PRO A 89 0.03 -11.23 -10.16
N ALA A 90 -0.84 -10.22 -10.30
CA ALA A 90 -0.66 -9.12 -11.23
C ALA A 90 0.28 -8.02 -10.68
N LEU A 91 0.70 -8.08 -9.40
CA LEU A 91 1.45 -7.03 -8.73
C LEU A 91 2.68 -6.56 -9.53
N LEU A 92 3.48 -7.49 -10.03
CA LEU A 92 4.74 -7.18 -10.72
C LEU A 92 4.59 -7.08 -12.24
N THR A 93 3.45 -7.46 -12.81
CA THR A 93 3.21 -7.45 -14.26
C THR A 93 2.38 -6.26 -14.72
N GLU A 94 1.42 -5.81 -13.90
CA GLU A 94 0.57 -4.67 -14.22
C GLU A 94 1.14 -3.35 -13.69
N LEU A 95 1.02 -2.32 -14.53
CA LEU A 95 1.43 -0.97 -14.16
C LEU A 95 0.34 -0.33 -13.29
N PRO A 96 0.72 0.32 -12.17
CA PRO A 96 -0.23 1.03 -11.32
C PRO A 96 -0.56 2.40 -11.92
N ASP A 97 -1.16 2.42 -13.10
CA ASP A 97 -1.62 3.66 -13.74
C ASP A 97 -2.90 4.19 -13.09
N ARG A 98 -3.33 5.39 -13.50
CA ARG A 98 -4.55 6.02 -12.97
C ARG A 98 -5.78 5.14 -13.13
N ALA A 99 -5.93 4.40 -14.24
CA ALA A 99 -7.11 3.57 -14.48
C ALA A 99 -7.15 2.37 -13.53
N TYR A 100 -6.00 1.69 -13.38
CA TYR A 100 -5.82 0.60 -12.41
C TYR A 100 -6.14 1.08 -10.98
N LEU A 101 -5.57 2.22 -10.57
CA LEU A 101 -5.76 2.75 -9.22
C LEU A 101 -7.21 3.20 -8.99
N SER A 102 -7.83 3.82 -9.98
CA SER A 102 -9.22 4.29 -9.90
C SER A 102 -10.21 3.13 -9.75
N ALA A 103 -10.06 2.06 -10.54
CA ALA A 103 -10.91 0.88 -10.44
C ALA A 103 -10.81 0.21 -9.06
N ARG A 104 -9.58 0.08 -8.54
CA ARG A 104 -9.36 -0.47 -7.19
C ARG A 104 -9.89 0.45 -6.10
N LEU A 105 -9.74 1.77 -6.24
CA LEU A 105 -10.27 2.72 -5.28
C LEU A 105 -11.80 2.63 -5.22
N ALA A 106 -12.47 2.61 -6.37
CA ALA A 106 -13.92 2.50 -6.47
C ALA A 106 -14.44 1.23 -5.77
N ALA A 107 -13.86 0.07 -6.07
CA ALA A 107 -14.18 -1.19 -5.38
C ALA A 107 -13.85 -1.11 -3.87
N PHE A 108 -12.74 -0.46 -3.51
CA PHE A 108 -12.32 -0.32 -2.12
C PHE A 108 -13.18 0.64 -1.31
N ILE A 109 -13.98 1.53 -1.90
CA ILE A 109 -14.90 2.41 -1.16
C ILE A 109 -16.37 2.10 -1.40
N GLU A 110 -16.68 1.10 -2.22
CA GLU A 110 -18.04 0.68 -2.59
C GLU A 110 -18.94 0.41 -1.36
N GLY A 111 -20.23 0.74 -1.53
CA GLY A 111 -21.29 0.59 -0.54
C GLY A 111 -21.71 1.91 0.10
N ASP A 112 -22.91 1.93 0.70
CA ASP A 112 -23.38 3.05 1.50
C ASP A 112 -22.68 3.05 2.87
N ARG A 113 -22.03 4.17 3.21
CA ARG A 113 -21.09 4.26 4.33
C ARG A 113 -21.17 5.61 5.01
N ALA A 114 -20.90 5.63 6.31
CA ALA A 114 -20.73 6.88 7.03
C ALA A 114 -19.49 7.63 6.49
N TYR A 115 -19.55 8.96 6.55
CA TYR A 115 -18.45 9.84 6.13
C TYR A 115 -17.11 9.47 6.78
N GLU A 116 -17.09 9.17 8.08
CA GLU A 116 -15.88 8.81 8.81
C GLU A 116 -15.26 7.50 8.29
N ASP A 117 -16.11 6.50 7.99
CA ASP A 117 -15.67 5.23 7.42
C ASP A 117 -15.03 5.42 6.04
N VAL A 118 -15.58 6.31 5.21
CA VAL A 118 -15.00 6.62 3.90
C VAL A 118 -13.59 7.18 4.07
N LEU A 119 -13.39 8.15 4.99
CA LEU A 119 -12.08 8.74 5.23
C LEU A 119 -11.06 7.72 5.74
N ASP A 120 -11.47 6.83 6.64
CA ASP A 120 -10.59 5.78 7.15
C ASP A 120 -10.20 4.78 6.05
N ARG A 121 -11.15 4.39 5.20
CA ARG A 121 -10.85 3.55 4.04
C ARG A 121 -9.91 4.24 3.05
N LEU A 122 -10.08 5.53 2.78
CA LEU A 122 -9.15 6.28 1.93
C LEU A 122 -7.72 6.28 2.49
N ARG A 123 -7.56 6.41 3.82
CA ARG A 123 -6.24 6.33 4.47
C ARG A 123 -5.61 4.94 4.33
N ILE A 124 -6.39 3.89 4.52
CA ILE A 124 -5.95 2.50 4.37
C ILE A 124 -5.52 2.24 2.92
N PHE A 125 -6.39 2.58 1.96
CA PHE A 125 -6.12 2.42 0.53
C PHE A 125 -4.85 3.16 0.10
N ALA A 126 -4.71 4.44 0.48
CA ALA A 126 -3.54 5.23 0.13
C ALA A 126 -2.26 4.64 0.74
N SER A 127 -2.30 4.17 1.98
CA SER A 127 -1.17 3.49 2.63
C SER A 127 -0.78 2.21 1.89
N GLU A 128 -1.75 1.35 1.60
CA GLU A 128 -1.54 0.08 0.89
C GLU A 128 -0.96 0.32 -0.50
N GLN A 129 -1.59 1.18 -1.31
CA GLN A 129 -1.12 1.42 -2.68
C GLN A 129 0.25 2.12 -2.69
N LYS A 130 0.54 3.03 -1.75
CA LYS A 130 1.90 3.60 -1.59
C LYS A 130 2.94 2.51 -1.33
N PHE A 131 2.61 1.55 -0.46
CA PHE A 131 3.49 0.40 -0.20
C PHE A 131 3.70 -0.44 -1.46
N LEU A 132 2.63 -0.80 -2.17
CA LEU A 132 2.72 -1.64 -3.38
C LEU A 132 3.45 -0.95 -4.54
N ILE A 133 3.30 0.37 -4.73
CA ILE A 133 4.11 1.14 -5.69
C ILE A 133 5.59 1.09 -5.29
N GLY A 134 5.89 1.25 -4.00
CA GLY A 134 7.26 1.12 -3.48
C GLY A 134 7.86 -0.27 -3.71
N VAL A 135 7.06 -1.33 -3.55
CA VAL A 135 7.47 -2.71 -3.82
C VAL A 135 7.76 -2.93 -5.31
N ARG A 136 6.92 -2.42 -6.21
CA ARG A 136 7.16 -2.46 -7.66
C ARG A 136 8.46 -1.76 -8.04
N LEU A 137 8.72 -0.59 -7.46
CA LEU A 137 9.97 0.15 -7.67
C LEU A 137 11.18 -0.63 -7.14
N LEU A 138 11.08 -1.25 -5.95
CA LEU A 138 12.13 -2.09 -5.37
C LEU A 138 12.44 -3.32 -6.23
N ALA A 139 11.39 -3.96 -6.74
CA ALA A 139 11.50 -5.14 -7.60
C ALA A 139 11.96 -4.81 -9.03
N GLY A 140 12.01 -3.52 -9.39
CA GLY A 140 12.38 -3.05 -10.73
C GLY A 140 11.30 -3.28 -11.78
N SER A 141 10.05 -3.55 -11.39
CA SER A 141 8.94 -3.69 -12.36
C SER A 141 8.46 -2.35 -12.93
N ILE A 142 8.78 -1.25 -12.24
CA ILE A 142 8.56 0.12 -12.72
C ILE A 142 9.82 0.97 -12.51
N ASP A 143 10.05 1.91 -13.42
CA ASP A 143 11.11 2.91 -13.29
C ASP A 143 10.71 4.05 -12.31
N PRO A 144 11.67 4.86 -11.82
CA PRO A 144 11.38 5.95 -10.89
C PRO A 144 10.39 7.00 -11.42
N ALA A 145 10.37 7.28 -12.72
CA ALA A 145 9.46 8.27 -13.31
C ALA A 145 8.03 7.75 -13.35
N ARG A 146 7.84 6.45 -13.65
CA ARG A 146 6.55 5.75 -13.55
C ARG A 146 6.07 5.67 -12.11
N ALA A 147 6.97 5.38 -11.17
CA ALA A 147 6.62 5.39 -9.75
C ALA A 147 6.16 6.79 -9.30
N GLY A 148 6.84 7.84 -9.77
CA GLY A 148 6.43 9.23 -9.52
C GLY A 148 5.01 9.53 -9.99
N ARG A 149 4.70 9.18 -11.23
CA ARG A 149 3.34 9.30 -11.78
C ARG A 149 2.32 8.50 -10.99
N ALA A 150 2.63 7.26 -10.61
CA ALA A 150 1.72 6.42 -9.82
C ALA A 150 1.45 7.00 -8.43
N PHE A 151 2.46 7.57 -7.76
CA PHE A 151 2.26 8.25 -6.48
C PHE A 151 1.38 9.50 -6.63
N SER A 152 1.56 10.27 -7.70
CA SER A 152 0.73 11.43 -8.01
C SER A 152 -0.70 11.04 -8.37
N ASP A 153 -0.90 10.04 -9.22
CA ASP A 153 -2.23 9.54 -9.58
C ASP A 153 -2.97 9.01 -8.34
N LEU A 154 -2.27 8.29 -7.45
CA LEU A 154 -2.84 7.85 -6.17
C LEU A 154 -3.25 9.03 -5.28
N ALA A 155 -2.42 10.05 -5.17
CA ALA A 155 -2.73 11.25 -4.39
C ALA A 155 -3.96 11.97 -4.96
N ASP A 156 -3.99 12.23 -6.27
CA ASP A 156 -5.11 12.87 -6.96
C ASP A 156 -6.42 12.11 -6.71
N LEU A 157 -6.44 10.80 -6.97
CA LEU A 157 -7.63 9.97 -6.79
C LEU A 157 -8.13 9.97 -5.34
N THR A 158 -7.20 9.88 -4.37
CA THR A 158 -7.56 9.88 -2.94
C THR A 158 -8.11 11.23 -2.50
N ILE A 159 -7.51 12.34 -2.96
CA ILE A 159 -7.92 13.71 -2.64
C ILE A 159 -9.26 14.02 -3.28
N GLU A 160 -9.45 13.62 -4.54
CA GLU A 160 -10.72 13.75 -5.26
C GLU A 160 -11.84 13.03 -4.51
N ALA A 161 -11.64 11.76 -4.14
CA ALA A 161 -12.63 11.00 -3.37
C ALA A 161 -12.91 11.62 -1.98
N ALA A 162 -11.88 12.11 -1.29
CA ALA A 162 -12.05 12.79 -0.02
C ALA A 162 -12.85 14.09 -0.16
N LEU A 163 -12.56 14.90 -1.19
CA LEU A 163 -13.30 16.13 -1.46
C LEU A 163 -14.78 15.85 -1.73
N GLN A 164 -15.08 14.82 -2.53
CA GLN A 164 -16.48 14.43 -2.80
C GLN A 164 -17.22 14.01 -1.52
N ALA A 165 -16.56 13.20 -0.67
CA ALA A 165 -17.14 12.79 0.62
C ALA A 165 -17.40 14.00 1.54
N VAL A 166 -16.45 14.95 1.61
CA VAL A 166 -16.59 16.20 2.39
C VAL A 166 -17.73 17.06 1.86
N ILE A 167 -17.84 17.25 0.54
CA ILE A 167 -18.92 18.04 -0.06
C ILE A 167 -20.29 17.43 0.25
N ALA A 168 -20.42 16.11 0.12
CA ALA A 168 -21.66 15.41 0.43
C ALA A 168 -22.07 15.58 1.90
N GLU A 169 -21.14 15.36 2.84
CA GLU A 169 -21.38 15.53 4.27
C GLU A 169 -21.73 16.99 4.62
N PHE A 170 -21.03 17.95 4.03
CA PHE A 170 -21.27 19.37 4.26
C PHE A 170 -22.67 19.79 3.77
N ALA A 171 -23.09 19.28 2.61
CA ALA A 171 -24.41 19.53 2.05
C ALA A 171 -25.54 18.96 2.93
N LEU A 172 -25.34 17.79 3.55
CA LEU A 172 -26.31 17.21 4.48
C LEU A 172 -26.51 18.06 5.74
N ARG A 173 -25.41 18.62 6.29
CA ARG A 173 -25.44 19.40 7.54
C ARG A 173 -25.86 20.85 7.35
N HIS A 174 -25.47 21.46 6.24
CA HIS A 174 -25.55 22.91 6.04
C HIS A 174 -26.37 23.32 4.81
N GLY A 175 -26.86 22.36 4.02
CA GLY A 175 -27.48 22.63 2.72
C GLY A 175 -26.44 22.86 1.63
N SER A 176 -26.92 23.04 0.39
CA SER A 176 -26.08 23.33 -0.77
C SER A 176 -26.14 24.81 -1.15
N ILE A 177 -25.03 25.33 -1.66
CA ILE A 177 -24.95 26.69 -2.22
C ILE A 177 -25.25 26.60 -3.72
N ALA A 178 -26.33 27.24 -4.17
CA ALA A 178 -26.67 27.27 -5.59
C ALA A 178 -25.54 27.93 -6.39
N GLY A 179 -25.07 27.28 -7.46
CA GLY A 179 -23.93 27.77 -8.25
C GLY A 179 -22.55 27.62 -7.57
N GLY A 180 -22.51 27.14 -6.33
CA GLY A 180 -21.29 26.96 -5.56
C GLY A 180 -20.33 25.97 -6.22
N ARG A 181 -19.07 26.38 -6.36
CA ARG A 181 -17.97 25.59 -6.93
C ARG A 181 -16.81 25.55 -5.95
N VAL A 182 -16.16 24.40 -5.84
CA VAL A 182 -14.93 24.21 -5.07
C VAL A 182 -13.92 23.50 -5.95
N ALA A 183 -12.66 23.92 -5.89
CA ALA A 183 -11.54 23.27 -6.56
C ALA A 183 -10.36 23.16 -5.60
N LEU A 184 -9.59 22.08 -5.74
CA LEU A 184 -8.30 21.90 -5.08
C LEU A 184 -7.21 21.97 -6.14
N LEU A 185 -6.26 22.88 -5.97
CA LEU A 185 -5.10 23.02 -6.84
C LEU A 185 -3.90 22.35 -6.18
N GLY A 186 -3.40 21.29 -6.81
CA GLY A 186 -2.16 20.59 -6.41
C GLY A 186 -0.92 21.37 -6.80
N MET A 187 -0.10 21.71 -5.81
CA MET A 187 1.14 22.48 -5.99
C MET A 187 2.38 21.57 -5.91
N GLY A 188 3.55 22.16 -6.17
CA GLY A 188 4.84 21.49 -5.99
C GLY A 188 4.95 20.16 -6.76
N LYS A 189 5.37 19.10 -6.06
CA LYS A 189 5.57 17.76 -6.65
C LYS A 189 4.27 17.09 -7.07
N LEU A 190 3.14 17.44 -6.46
CA LEU A 190 1.85 16.97 -6.94
C LEU A 190 1.53 17.62 -8.29
N GLY A 191 1.67 18.94 -8.38
CA GLY A 191 1.47 19.69 -9.62
C GLY A 191 2.40 19.28 -10.76
N SER A 192 3.65 18.92 -10.47
CA SER A 192 4.59 18.39 -11.48
C SER A 192 4.45 16.90 -11.78
N ARG A 193 3.60 16.18 -11.02
CA ARG A 193 3.41 14.71 -11.09
C ARG A 193 4.67 13.89 -10.80
N GLU A 194 5.44 14.33 -9.81
CA GLU A 194 6.74 13.77 -9.40
C GLU A 194 6.76 13.40 -7.91
N LEU A 195 5.60 13.01 -7.35
CA LEU A 195 5.55 12.61 -5.94
C LEU A 195 6.45 11.40 -5.67
N THR A 196 6.97 11.33 -4.46
CA THR A 196 7.64 10.13 -3.94
C THR A 196 6.87 9.58 -2.74
N ALA A 197 7.17 8.36 -2.31
CA ALA A 197 6.46 7.69 -1.21
C ALA A 197 6.38 8.51 0.09
N GLY A 198 7.33 9.41 0.34
CA GLY A 198 7.38 10.27 1.51
C GLY A 198 7.18 11.76 1.20
N SER A 199 6.64 12.09 0.03
CA SER A 199 6.31 13.49 -0.30
C SER A 199 5.02 13.92 0.40
N ASP A 200 5.03 15.14 0.90
CA ASP A 200 3.82 15.85 1.34
C ASP A 200 3.03 16.35 0.12
N VAL A 201 1.78 16.72 0.37
CA VAL A 201 0.86 17.22 -0.65
C VAL A 201 0.48 18.65 -0.32
N ASP A 202 0.90 19.58 -1.18
CA ASP A 202 0.61 21.00 -1.07
C ASP A 202 -0.65 21.33 -1.87
N LEU A 203 -1.70 21.82 -1.20
CA LEU A 203 -3.00 22.11 -1.81
C LEU A 203 -3.41 23.56 -1.57
N ILE A 204 -4.00 24.19 -2.59
CA ILE A 204 -4.73 25.45 -2.46
C ILE A 204 -6.21 25.16 -2.72
N LEU A 205 -7.07 25.53 -1.76
CA LEU A 205 -8.52 25.46 -1.94
C LEU A 205 -9.03 26.76 -2.56
N LEU A 206 -9.74 26.63 -3.66
CA LEU A 206 -10.44 27.71 -4.34
C LEU A 206 -11.94 27.45 -4.26
N TYR A 207 -12.73 28.50 -4.10
CA TYR A 207 -14.18 28.41 -4.17
C TYR A 207 -14.76 29.61 -4.92
N ASP A 208 -15.93 29.41 -5.46
CA ASP A 208 -16.73 30.44 -6.13
C ASP A 208 -18.21 30.20 -5.79
N HIS A 209 -18.98 31.27 -5.59
CA HIS A 209 -20.39 31.20 -5.21
C HIS A 209 -21.24 32.28 -5.91
N ASP A 210 -20.63 33.07 -6.80
CA ASP A 210 -21.28 34.15 -7.54
C ASP A 210 -21.81 33.66 -8.91
#